data_AF-A0A0S8Z5H4-F1
#
_entry.id   AF-A0A0S8Z5H4-F1
#
_cell.length_a   1.000
_cell.length_b   1.000
_cell.length_c   1.000
_cell.angle_alpha   90.00
_cell.angle_beta   90.00
_cell.angle_gamma   90.00
#
_symmetry.space_group_name_H-M   'P 1'
#
loop_
_entity.id
_entity.type
_entity.pdbx_description
1 polymer ?
#
loop_
_entity_poly.entity_id
_entity_poly.type
_entity_poly.pdbx_seq_one_letter_code
_entity_poly.pdbx_strand_id
1 'polypeptide(L)'
;MHQPLSHHLLTMAYQNAWANHRLAKAWRQLSAHELAAARVSFFPSLRATLNHILTCDWLYVDALERELRGDDPHADIQVFFRQDEPFTAADELGREQAHVDRRLIAYCEQMRDADLGKIVTIARDTPQHDSRLRLLSHLFEHQIHHRGQVHAMLSGTSVAPPQLDEFFCAGEAHLRAEDFAELGWTEALIWGH
;
A
#
# COMPACT_ATOMS: atom_id res chain seq x y z
N MET A 1 12.86 0.03 -25.38
CA MET A 1 13.72 0.87 -24.51
C MET A 1 13.55 0.35 -23.09
N HIS A 2 14.66 0.01 -22.42
CA HIS A 2 14.65 -0.39 -21.01
C HIS A 2 14.00 0.72 -20.16
N GLN A 3 13.12 0.35 -19.23
CA GLN A 3 12.36 1.26 -18.37
C GLN A 3 12.68 0.99 -16.88
N PRO A 4 13.95 1.07 -16.46
CA PRO A 4 14.39 0.56 -15.16
C PRO A 4 13.66 1.21 -13.98
N LEU A 5 13.38 2.51 -14.03
CA LEU A 5 12.79 3.21 -12.89
C LEU A 5 11.29 2.96 -12.77
N SER A 6 10.53 3.07 -13.86
CA SER A 6 9.10 2.78 -13.85
C SER A 6 8.81 1.30 -13.58
N HIS A 7 9.67 0.39 -14.07
CA HIS A 7 9.59 -1.03 -13.69
C HIS A 7 9.90 -1.25 -12.20
N HIS A 8 10.89 -0.56 -11.64
CA HIS A 8 11.14 -0.61 -10.19
C HIS A 8 9.93 -0.11 -9.38
N LEU A 9 9.29 0.99 -9.78
CA LEU A 9 8.07 1.48 -9.13
C LEU A 9 6.89 0.50 -9.27
N LEU A 10 6.77 -0.17 -10.40
CA LEU A 10 5.78 -1.24 -10.59
C LEU A 10 6.04 -2.41 -9.64
N THR A 11 7.28 -2.87 -9.54
CA THR A 11 7.64 -3.96 -8.62
C THR A 11 7.48 -3.56 -7.15
N MET A 12 7.67 -2.29 -6.79
CA MET A 12 7.29 -1.76 -5.47
C MET A 12 5.77 -1.80 -5.23
N ALA A 13 4.94 -1.54 -6.25
CA ALA A 13 3.48 -1.69 -6.13
C ALA A 13 3.06 -3.15 -5.92
N TYR A 14 3.67 -4.09 -6.65
CA TYR A 14 3.47 -5.52 -6.41
C TYR A 14 3.96 -5.94 -5.01
N GLN A 15 5.12 -5.44 -4.56
CA GLN A 15 5.63 -5.68 -3.22
C GLN A 15 4.65 -5.20 -2.15
N ASN A 16 4.09 -4.00 -2.34
CA ASN A 16 3.14 -3.42 -1.40
C ASN A 16 1.90 -4.31 -1.26
N ALA A 17 1.29 -4.73 -2.37
CA ALA A 17 0.09 -5.56 -2.29
C ALA A 17 0.38 -6.96 -1.74
N TRP A 18 1.53 -7.56 -2.08
CA TRP A 18 1.94 -8.84 -1.51
C TRP A 18 2.12 -8.73 0.01
N ALA A 19 2.82 -7.70 0.49
CA ALA A 19 3.06 -7.51 1.91
C ALA A 19 1.75 -7.23 2.67
N ASN A 20 0.85 -6.45 2.09
CA ASN A 20 -0.49 -6.21 2.64
C ASN A 20 -1.33 -7.48 2.68
N HIS A 21 -1.33 -8.28 1.61
CA HIS A 21 -2.04 -9.56 1.54
C HIS A 21 -1.55 -10.54 2.61
N ARG A 22 -0.23 -10.71 2.71
CA ARG A 22 0.38 -11.60 3.69
C ARG A 22 0.10 -11.15 5.13
N LEU A 23 0.22 -9.85 5.41
CA LEU A 23 -0.10 -9.30 6.71
C LEU A 23 -1.60 -9.39 7.02
N ALA A 24 -2.46 -9.31 5.99
CA ALA A 24 -3.90 -9.52 6.13
C ALA A 24 -4.26 -10.91 6.63
N LYS A 25 -3.54 -11.94 6.15
CA LYS A 25 -3.71 -13.31 6.66
C LYS A 25 -3.45 -13.39 8.17
N ALA A 26 -2.52 -12.59 8.70
CA ALA A 26 -2.25 -12.53 10.13
C ALA A 26 -3.34 -11.76 10.89
N TRP A 27 -3.62 -10.50 10.54
CA TRP A 27 -4.58 -9.71 11.34
C TRP A 27 -6.02 -10.21 11.25
N ARG A 28 -6.40 -10.92 10.17
CA ARG A 28 -7.74 -11.55 10.04
C ARG A 28 -7.99 -12.68 11.04
N GLN A 29 -6.95 -13.21 11.68
CA GLN A 29 -7.09 -14.21 12.74
C GLN A 29 -7.41 -13.57 14.11
N LEU A 30 -7.24 -12.25 14.24
CA LEU A 30 -7.51 -11.54 15.49
C LEU A 30 -8.99 -11.29 15.68
N SER A 31 -9.43 -11.32 16.93
CA SER A 31 -10.76 -10.82 17.28
C SER A 31 -10.87 -9.30 17.05
N ALA A 32 -12.09 -8.79 16.88
CA ALA A 32 -12.33 -7.35 16.78
C ALA A 32 -11.81 -6.58 18.00
N HIS A 33 -11.84 -7.21 19.18
CA HIS A 33 -11.27 -6.65 20.42
C HIS A 33 -9.74 -6.55 20.34
N GLU A 34 -9.03 -7.60 19.89
CA GLU A 34 -7.57 -7.57 19.75
C GLU A 34 -7.07 -6.58 18.69
N LEU A 35 -7.84 -6.41 17.61
CA LEU A 35 -7.57 -5.46 16.54
C LEU A 35 -7.67 -4.01 17.04
N ALA A 36 -8.66 -3.73 17.89
CA ALA A 36 -8.91 -2.41 18.47
C ALA A 36 -8.15 -2.14 19.78
N ALA A 37 -7.51 -3.16 20.37
CA ALA A 37 -6.84 -3.04 21.65
C ALA A 37 -5.72 -1.99 21.63
N ALA A 38 -5.58 -1.26 22.73
CA ALA A 38 -4.54 -0.25 22.89
C ALA A 38 -3.13 -0.87 22.87
N ARG A 39 -2.23 -0.30 22.09
CA ARG A 39 -0.84 -0.77 21.91
C ARG A 39 0.15 0.40 21.86
N VAL A 40 1.42 0.10 22.09
CA VAL A 40 2.51 1.07 21.99
C VAL A 40 2.89 1.25 20.51
N SER A 41 2.40 2.33 19.91
CA SER A 41 2.68 2.74 18.53
C SER A 41 2.25 4.20 18.32
N PHE A 42 2.59 4.81 17.19
CA PHE A 42 2.18 6.18 16.85
C PHE A 42 0.64 6.29 16.78
N PHE A 43 -0.01 5.35 16.09
CA PHE A 43 -1.45 5.11 16.23
C PHE A 43 -1.66 3.99 17.24
N PRO A 44 -2.44 4.20 18.31
CA PRO A 44 -2.41 3.31 19.48
C PRO A 44 -3.20 2.00 19.30
N SER A 45 -3.43 1.50 18.09
CA SER A 45 -4.01 0.16 17.83
C SER A 45 -3.71 -0.33 16.41
N LEU A 46 -3.80 -1.66 16.19
CA LEU A 46 -3.68 -2.24 14.84
C LEU A 46 -4.74 -1.67 13.91
N ARG A 47 -5.99 -1.59 14.37
CA ARG A 47 -7.12 -1.05 13.60
C ARG A 47 -6.90 0.40 13.17
N ALA A 48 -6.41 1.24 14.07
CA ALA A 48 -6.11 2.64 13.77
C ALA A 48 -4.98 2.77 12.75
N THR A 49 -3.88 2.01 12.90
CA THR A 49 -2.78 2.04 11.92
C THR A 49 -3.21 1.52 10.55
N LEU A 50 -3.99 0.44 10.49
CA LEU A 50 -4.47 -0.13 9.22
C LEU A 50 -5.40 0.83 8.48
N ASN A 51 -6.33 1.48 9.18
CA ASN A 51 -7.19 2.50 8.58
C ASN A 51 -6.40 3.74 8.13
N HIS A 52 -5.37 4.15 8.87
CA HIS A 52 -4.49 5.25 8.47
C HIS A 52 -3.74 4.93 7.16
N ILE A 53 -3.18 3.71 7.04
CA ILE A 53 -2.56 3.27 5.77
C ILE A 53 -3.58 3.37 4.64
N LEU A 54 -4.77 2.79 4.82
CA LEU A 54 -5.80 2.73 3.79
C LEU A 54 -6.29 4.12 3.34
N THR A 55 -6.53 5.03 4.29
CA THR A 55 -7.02 6.38 3.99
C THR A 55 -5.95 7.24 3.31
N CYS A 56 -4.67 7.10 3.72
CA CYS A 56 -3.56 7.67 2.98
C CYS A 56 -3.47 7.11 1.56
N ASP A 57 -3.54 5.79 1.39
CA ASP A 57 -3.50 5.14 0.07
C ASP A 57 -4.61 5.66 -0.84
N TRP A 58 -5.84 5.79 -0.33
CA TRP A 58 -6.94 6.37 -1.11
C TRP A 58 -6.65 7.78 -1.61
N LEU A 59 -6.12 8.65 -0.76
CA LEU A 59 -5.76 10.02 -1.15
C LEU A 59 -4.71 10.03 -2.25
N TYR A 60 -3.59 9.33 -2.05
CA TYR A 60 -2.47 9.39 -2.98
C TYR A 60 -2.80 8.69 -4.31
N VAL A 61 -3.49 7.55 -4.27
CA VAL A 61 -3.91 6.84 -5.48
C VAL A 61 -4.97 7.63 -6.25
N ASP A 62 -5.93 8.29 -5.59
CA ASP A 62 -6.86 9.20 -6.27
C ASP A 62 -6.13 10.35 -6.97
N ALA A 63 -5.17 11.00 -6.30
CA ALA A 63 -4.40 12.09 -6.89
C ALA A 63 -3.59 11.65 -8.12
N LEU A 64 -2.92 10.49 -8.01
CA LEU A 64 -2.17 9.87 -9.10
C LEU A 64 -3.08 9.57 -10.30
N GLU A 65 -4.21 8.90 -10.07
CA GLU A 65 -5.13 8.52 -11.14
C GLU A 65 -5.81 9.72 -11.80
N ARG A 66 -6.14 10.78 -11.03
CA ARG A 66 -6.68 12.04 -11.59
C ARG A 66 -5.68 12.69 -12.52
N GLU A 67 -4.42 12.81 -12.09
CA GLU A 67 -3.36 13.35 -12.94
C GLU A 67 -3.20 12.52 -14.21
N LEU A 68 -3.25 11.19 -14.13
CA LEU A 68 -3.17 10.32 -15.30
C LEU A 68 -4.33 10.52 -16.30
N ARG A 69 -5.55 10.77 -15.80
CA ARG A 69 -6.72 11.07 -16.64
C ARG A 69 -6.75 12.51 -17.16
N GLY A 70 -5.92 13.40 -16.61
CA GLY A 70 -5.97 14.84 -16.88
C GLY A 70 -7.14 15.54 -16.18
N ASP A 71 -7.67 14.94 -15.11
CA ASP A 71 -8.71 15.53 -14.27
C ASP A 71 -8.12 16.60 -13.35
N ASP A 72 -8.97 17.53 -12.90
CA ASP A 72 -8.61 18.45 -11.82
C ASP A 72 -8.30 17.68 -10.51
N PRO A 73 -7.40 18.21 -9.65
CA PRO A 73 -7.16 17.68 -8.31
C PRO A 73 -8.46 17.53 -7.51
N HIS A 74 -8.50 16.56 -6.60
CA HIS A 74 -9.68 16.36 -5.76
C HIS A 74 -10.00 17.63 -4.95
N ALA A 75 -11.21 18.15 -5.11
CA ALA A 75 -11.61 19.45 -4.54
C ALA A 75 -11.73 19.44 -3.00
N ASP A 76 -12.05 18.29 -2.41
CA ASP A 76 -12.14 18.08 -0.96
C ASP A 76 -11.24 16.91 -0.54
N ILE A 77 -10.00 17.17 -0.13
CA ILE A 77 -9.11 16.09 0.34
C ILE A 77 -9.54 15.52 1.70
N GLN A 78 -10.36 16.25 2.46
CA GLN A 78 -10.78 15.80 3.79
C GLN A 78 -11.75 14.64 3.68
N VAL A 79 -12.35 14.39 2.50
CA VAL A 79 -13.19 13.22 2.23
C VAL A 79 -12.54 11.90 2.65
N PHE A 80 -11.23 11.78 2.46
CA PHE A 80 -10.48 10.56 2.77
C PHE A 80 -10.24 10.36 4.27
N PHE A 81 -10.38 11.42 5.07
CA PHE A 81 -10.08 11.42 6.52
C PHE A 81 -11.28 11.82 7.38
N ARG A 82 -12.50 11.92 6.82
CA ARG A 82 -13.70 12.27 7.62
C ARG A 82 -13.99 11.26 8.72
N GLN A 83 -13.57 10.02 8.50
CA GLN A 83 -13.63 8.95 9.46
C GLN A 83 -12.20 8.45 9.64
N ASP A 84 -11.68 8.50 10.86
CA ASP A 84 -10.32 8.02 11.18
C ASP A 84 -10.23 6.49 11.03
N GLU A 85 -11.33 5.79 11.32
CA GLU A 85 -11.43 4.33 11.24
C GLU A 85 -12.68 3.92 10.44
N PRO A 86 -12.68 4.11 9.09
CA PRO A 86 -13.84 3.80 8.24
C PRO A 86 -14.25 2.32 8.29
N PHE A 87 -13.31 1.40 8.61
CA PHE A 87 -13.61 -0.02 8.75
C PHE A 87 -13.18 -0.57 10.10
N THR A 88 -14.12 -1.27 10.73
CA THR A 88 -13.88 -1.92 12.02
C THR A 88 -13.65 -3.44 11.92
N ALA A 89 -14.11 -4.06 10.83
CA ALA A 89 -13.94 -5.49 10.60
C ALA A 89 -12.64 -5.79 9.84
N ALA A 90 -11.93 -6.83 10.28
CA ALA A 90 -10.67 -7.26 9.67
C ALA A 90 -10.80 -7.63 8.19
N ASP A 91 -11.92 -8.26 7.82
CA ASP A 91 -12.18 -8.67 6.43
C ASP A 91 -12.42 -7.48 5.50
N GLU A 92 -13.19 -6.49 5.96
CA GLU A 92 -13.44 -5.26 5.21
C GLU A 92 -12.16 -4.46 5.01
N LEU A 93 -11.35 -4.29 6.07
CA LEU A 93 -10.02 -3.66 5.96
C LEU A 93 -9.16 -4.34 4.90
N GLY A 94 -9.03 -5.66 4.95
CA GLY A 94 -8.22 -6.39 3.98
C GLY A 94 -8.79 -6.33 2.56
N ARG A 95 -10.12 -6.30 2.40
CA ARG A 95 -10.79 -6.19 1.09
C ARG A 95 -10.54 -4.83 0.44
N GLU A 96 -10.64 -3.76 1.21
CA GLU A 96 -10.47 -2.38 0.75
C GLU A 96 -8.99 -2.05 0.51
N GLN A 97 -8.09 -2.55 1.37
CA GLN A 97 -6.64 -2.48 1.12
C GLN A 97 -6.28 -3.18 -0.20
N ALA A 98 -6.73 -4.43 -0.39
CA ALA A 98 -6.50 -5.14 -1.64
C ALA A 98 -7.13 -4.46 -2.87
N HIS A 99 -8.17 -3.64 -2.68
CA HIS A 99 -8.79 -2.88 -3.75
C HIS A 99 -7.92 -1.69 -4.18
N VAL A 100 -7.42 -0.89 -3.24
CA VAL A 100 -6.53 0.23 -3.55
C VAL A 100 -5.17 -0.26 -4.05
N ASP A 101 -4.67 -1.40 -3.54
CA ASP A 101 -3.43 -1.99 -4.03
C ASP A 101 -3.50 -2.36 -5.52
N ARG A 102 -4.62 -2.96 -5.97
CA ARG A 102 -4.86 -3.28 -7.39
C ARG A 102 -4.91 -2.02 -8.26
N ARG A 103 -5.48 -0.93 -7.76
CA ARG A 103 -5.49 0.37 -8.45
C ARG A 103 -4.08 0.94 -8.58
N LEU A 104 -3.27 0.86 -7.52
CA LEU A 104 -1.89 1.32 -7.54
C LEU A 104 -1.02 0.51 -8.52
N ILE A 105 -1.19 -0.82 -8.56
CA ILE A 105 -0.53 -1.67 -9.57
C ILE A 105 -0.93 -1.22 -10.98
N ALA A 106 -2.23 -1.11 -11.27
CA ALA A 106 -2.73 -0.69 -12.58
C ALA A 106 -2.25 0.72 -12.99
N TYR A 107 -2.06 1.62 -12.03
CA TYR A 107 -1.44 2.93 -12.27
C TYR A 107 0.03 2.77 -12.69
N CYS A 108 0.82 2.02 -11.91
CA CYS A 108 2.25 1.82 -12.18
C CYS A 108 2.52 1.07 -13.49
N GLU A 109 1.64 0.17 -13.92
CA GLU A 109 1.75 -0.57 -15.19
C GLU A 109 1.76 0.36 -16.43
N GLN A 110 1.13 1.53 -16.31
CA GLN A 110 1.05 2.52 -17.39
C GLN A 110 2.24 3.47 -17.41
N MET A 111 3.13 3.40 -16.41
CA MET A 111 4.22 4.35 -16.25
C MET A 111 5.38 4.07 -17.20
N ARG A 112 6.05 5.16 -17.57
CA ARG A 112 7.26 5.17 -18.37
C ARG A 112 8.25 6.15 -17.75
N ASP A 113 9.54 5.85 -17.86
CA ASP A 113 10.60 6.66 -17.27
C ASP A 113 10.54 8.13 -17.74
N ALA A 114 10.15 8.34 -18.99
CA ALA A 114 9.98 9.68 -19.58
C ALA A 114 8.86 10.51 -18.94
N ASP A 115 7.87 9.86 -18.32
CA ASP A 115 6.71 10.52 -17.70
C ASP A 115 6.88 10.74 -16.20
N LEU A 116 7.93 10.18 -15.57
CA LEU A 116 8.13 10.23 -14.12
C LEU A 116 8.31 11.65 -13.56
N GLY A 117 8.66 12.62 -14.43
CA GLY A 117 8.76 14.04 -14.09
C GLY A 117 7.43 14.80 -14.09
N LYS A 118 6.32 14.21 -14.56
CA LYS A 118 5.00 14.88 -14.56
C LYS A 118 4.56 15.19 -13.13
N ILE A 119 3.94 16.35 -12.96
CA ILE A 119 3.55 16.89 -11.66
C ILE A 119 2.15 16.39 -11.30
N VAL A 120 2.04 15.78 -10.13
CA VAL A 120 0.79 15.44 -9.46
C VAL A 120 0.51 16.51 -8.42
N THR A 121 -0.72 17.01 -8.40
CA THR A 121 -1.16 18.06 -7.48
C THR A 121 -2.17 17.52 -6.48
N ILE A 122 -1.93 17.75 -5.19
CA ILE A 122 -2.91 17.51 -4.13
C ILE A 122 -3.33 18.88 -3.58
N ALA A 123 -4.63 19.20 -3.72
CA ALA A 123 -5.21 20.48 -3.35
C ALA A 123 -5.44 20.60 -1.83
N ARG A 124 -4.36 20.88 -1.09
CA ARG A 124 -4.40 21.21 0.35
C ARG A 124 -4.29 22.73 0.55
N ASP A 125 -4.44 23.22 1.79
CA ASP A 125 -4.30 24.65 2.14
C ASP A 125 -3.02 25.27 1.54
N THR A 126 -1.91 24.54 1.65
CA THR A 126 -0.72 24.73 0.82
C THR A 126 -0.68 23.61 -0.22
N PRO A 127 -0.92 23.90 -1.51
CA PRO A 127 -0.91 22.88 -2.55
C PRO A 127 0.39 22.10 -2.56
N GLN A 128 0.27 20.78 -2.58
CA GLN A 128 1.40 19.88 -2.75
C GLN A 128 1.58 19.61 -4.24
N HIS A 129 2.78 19.88 -4.75
CA HIS A 129 3.17 19.61 -6.13
C HIS A 129 4.42 18.74 -6.13
N ASP A 130 4.26 17.47 -6.48
CA ASP A 130 5.37 16.52 -6.55
C ASP A 130 5.38 15.85 -7.91
N SER A 131 6.57 15.46 -8.38
CA SER A 131 6.64 14.59 -9.55
C SER A 131 6.04 13.21 -9.23
N ARG A 132 5.56 12.48 -10.24
CA ARG A 132 5.11 11.09 -10.10
C ARG A 132 6.12 10.24 -9.34
N LEU A 133 7.41 10.38 -9.68
CA LEU A 133 8.50 9.69 -8.99
C LEU A 133 8.52 10.01 -7.48
N ARG A 134 8.55 11.29 -7.11
CA ARG A 134 8.62 11.70 -5.70
C ARG A 134 7.39 11.26 -4.92
N LEU A 135 6.21 11.39 -5.50
CA LEU A 135 4.95 11.04 -4.85
C LEU A 135 4.84 9.53 -4.61
N LEU A 136 5.18 8.71 -5.62
CA LEU A 136 5.21 7.25 -5.46
C LEU A 136 6.27 6.81 -4.46
N SER A 137 7.49 7.37 -4.51
CA SER A 137 8.55 7.05 -3.54
C SER A 137 8.10 7.35 -2.10
N HIS A 138 7.46 8.50 -1.89
CA HIS A 138 6.90 8.87 -0.59
C HIS A 138 5.79 7.90 -0.15
N LEU A 139 4.89 7.54 -1.07
CA LEU A 139 3.80 6.60 -0.77
C LEU A 139 4.35 5.24 -0.33
N PHE A 140 5.30 4.67 -1.07
CA PHE A 140 5.90 3.39 -0.71
C PHE A 140 6.69 3.46 0.60
N GLU A 141 7.41 4.56 0.86
CA GLU A 141 8.08 4.79 2.15
C GLU A 141 7.08 4.83 3.30
N HIS A 142 5.98 5.58 3.16
CA HIS A 142 4.92 5.71 4.15
C HIS A 142 4.25 4.36 4.45
N GLN A 143 3.92 3.60 3.39
CA GLN A 143 3.34 2.27 3.49
C GLN A 143 4.27 1.31 4.25
N ILE A 144 5.54 1.23 3.85
CA ILE A 144 6.54 0.39 4.54
C ILE A 144 6.69 0.81 6.01
N HIS A 145 6.78 2.11 6.28
CA HIS A 145 6.95 2.66 7.61
C HIS A 145 5.80 2.24 8.55
N HIS A 146 4.55 2.47 8.16
CA HIS A 146 3.40 2.14 9.00
C HIS A 146 3.11 0.63 9.03
N ARG A 147 3.40 -0.10 7.96
CA ARG A 147 3.34 -1.57 7.98
C ARG A 147 4.34 -2.16 8.97
N GLY A 148 5.51 -1.57 9.12
CA GLY A 148 6.47 -1.92 10.18
C GLY A 148 5.90 -1.76 11.59
N GLN A 149 5.08 -0.72 11.82
CA GLN A 149 4.37 -0.53 13.10
C GLN A 149 3.32 -1.62 13.33
N VAL A 150 2.54 -1.97 12.30
CA VAL A 150 1.56 -3.08 12.37
C VAL A 150 2.27 -4.40 12.68
N HIS A 151 3.36 -4.70 11.96
CA HIS A 151 4.17 -5.90 12.19
C HIS A 151 4.70 -5.97 13.63
N ALA A 152 5.26 -4.87 14.15
CA ALA A 152 5.74 -4.82 15.54
C ALA A 152 4.61 -5.00 16.57
N MET A 153 3.44 -4.41 16.33
CA MET A 153 2.28 -4.58 17.21
C MET A 153 1.73 -6.01 17.20
N LEU A 154 1.78 -6.72 16.06
CA LEU A 154 1.39 -8.13 15.95
C LEU A 154 2.25 -9.03 16.83
N SER A 155 3.55 -8.73 17.02
CA SER A 155 4.43 -9.47 17.94
C SER A 155 3.92 -9.49 19.39
N GLY A 156 3.05 -8.55 19.77
CA GLY A 156 2.39 -8.51 21.07
C GLY A 156 0.98 -9.13 21.08
N THR A 157 0.65 -10.00 20.13
CA THR A 157 -0.65 -10.68 20.02
C THR A 157 -0.51 -12.20 20.10
N SER A 158 -1.64 -12.90 20.03
CA SER A 158 -1.70 -14.35 19.87
C SER A 158 -1.23 -14.82 18.48
N VAL A 159 -1.15 -13.92 17.49
CA VAL A 159 -0.78 -14.22 16.11
C VAL A 159 0.59 -13.61 15.81
N ALA A 160 1.55 -14.45 15.42
CA ALA A 160 2.89 -13.98 15.06
C ALA A 160 2.85 -13.12 13.77
N PRO A 161 3.65 -12.04 13.68
CA PRO A 161 3.78 -11.33 12.43
C PRO A 161 4.48 -12.20 11.37
N PRO A 162 4.07 -12.11 10.11
CA PRO A 162 4.73 -12.83 9.02
C PRO A 162 6.00 -12.09 8.57
N GLN A 163 6.91 -12.82 7.92
CA GLN A 163 8.07 -12.24 7.25
C GLN A 163 7.64 -11.41 6.02
N LEU A 164 8.29 -10.26 5.79
CA LEU A 164 7.93 -9.27 4.76
C LEU A 164 9.13 -8.73 3.95
N ASP A 165 10.33 -9.28 4.12
CA ASP A 165 11.60 -8.76 3.56
C ASP A 165 12.17 -9.56 2.38
N GLU A 166 11.49 -10.63 1.95
CA GLU A 166 11.97 -11.51 0.88
C GLU A 166 11.51 -11.13 -0.54
N PHE A 167 10.59 -10.18 -0.71
CA PHE A 167 9.92 -9.94 -2.01
C PHE A 167 10.85 -9.63 -3.19
N PHE A 168 11.96 -8.95 -2.96
CA PHE A 168 12.92 -8.65 -4.03
C PHE A 168 14.04 -9.70 -4.15
N CYS A 169 14.16 -10.61 -3.19
CA CYS A 169 15.22 -11.61 -3.18
C CYS A 169 14.85 -12.79 -4.09
N ALA A 170 15.57 -12.96 -5.20
CA ALA A 170 15.31 -14.04 -6.16
C ALA A 170 15.57 -15.44 -5.57
N GLY A 171 16.56 -15.59 -4.69
CA GLY A 171 16.86 -16.86 -4.02
C GLY A 171 15.76 -17.31 -3.03
N GLU A 172 14.89 -16.39 -2.64
CA GLU A 172 13.82 -16.59 -1.67
C GLU A 172 12.43 -16.63 -2.33
N ALA A 173 12.35 -16.74 -3.66
CA ALA A 173 11.08 -16.82 -4.38
C ALA A 173 10.14 -17.94 -3.84
N HIS A 174 10.71 -19.04 -3.36
CA HIS A 174 9.97 -20.14 -2.73
C HIS A 174 9.21 -19.71 -1.46
N LEU A 175 9.67 -18.69 -0.74
CA LEU A 175 9.01 -18.18 0.47
C LEU A 175 7.72 -17.43 0.16
N ARG A 176 7.57 -16.86 -1.04
CA ARG A 176 6.38 -16.10 -1.48
C ARG A 176 5.50 -16.83 -2.49
N ALA A 177 5.85 -18.07 -2.84
CA ALA A 177 5.16 -18.84 -3.88
C ALA A 177 3.67 -19.08 -3.58
N GLU A 178 3.32 -19.35 -2.31
CA GLU A 178 1.92 -19.55 -1.91
C GLU A 178 1.10 -18.26 -2.05
N ASP A 179 1.62 -17.12 -1.59
CA ASP A 179 0.91 -15.84 -1.76
C ASP A 179 0.74 -15.49 -3.24
N PHE A 180 1.75 -15.77 -4.06
CA PHE A 180 1.67 -15.52 -5.50
C PHE A 180 0.57 -16.38 -6.13
N ALA A 181 0.45 -17.65 -5.73
CA ALA A 181 -0.64 -18.50 -6.18
C ALA A 181 -2.01 -17.96 -5.75
N GLU A 182 -2.15 -17.49 -4.51
CA GLU A 182 -3.37 -16.87 -3.97
C GLU A 182 -3.74 -15.57 -4.70
N LEU A 183 -2.75 -14.78 -5.08
CA LEU A 183 -2.90 -13.50 -5.80
C LEU A 183 -3.03 -13.68 -7.33
N GLY A 184 -2.81 -14.88 -7.84
CA GLY A 184 -2.79 -15.16 -9.28
C GLY A 184 -1.57 -14.59 -10.01
N TRP A 185 -0.44 -14.47 -9.32
CA TRP A 185 0.80 -13.90 -9.83
C TRP A 185 1.84 -14.96 -10.14
N THR A 186 2.82 -14.58 -10.96
CA THR A 186 4.01 -15.39 -11.24
C THR A 186 5.26 -14.51 -11.18
N GLU A 187 6.41 -15.12 -10.96
CA GLU A 187 7.70 -14.43 -11.06
C GLU A 187 7.88 -13.80 -12.46
N ALA A 188 7.47 -14.51 -13.52
CA ALA A 188 7.55 -14.02 -14.90
C ALA A 188 6.68 -12.77 -15.13
N LEU A 189 5.49 -12.69 -14.52
CA LEU A 189 4.61 -11.53 -14.59
C LEU A 189 5.29 -10.27 -14.04
N ILE A 190 5.97 -10.40 -12.89
CA ILE A 190 6.51 -9.27 -12.14
C ILE A 190 7.89 -8.85 -12.66
N TRP A 191 8.76 -9.81 -13.00
CA TRP A 191 10.16 -9.54 -13.35
C TRP A 191 10.46 -9.63 -14.85
N GLY A 192 9.56 -10.21 -15.66
CA GLY A 192 9.70 -10.28 -17.12
C GLY A 192 10.79 -11.25 -17.62
N HIS A 193 11.05 -12.33 -16.88
CA HIS A 193 11.97 -13.41 -17.29
C HIS A 193 11.23 -14.55 -17.99
#